data_AF-A0A2W1B9I5-F1
#
_entry.id   AF-A0A2W1B9I5-F1
#
_cell.length_a   1.000
_cell.length_b   1.000
_cell.length_c   1.000
_cell.angle_alpha   90.00
_cell.angle_beta   90.00
_cell.angle_gamma   90.00
#
_symmetry.space_group_name_H-M   'P 1'
#
loop_
_entity.id
_entity.type
_entity.pdbx_description
1 polymer ?
#
loop_
_entity_poly.entity_id
_entity_poly.type
_entity_poly.pdbx_seq_one_letter_code
_entity_poly.pdbx_strand_id
1 'polypeptide(L)'
;MAMVSEAKANGGEMEATNELPPALAEKPAGLPPGKYALVGWDMDTTGRRLIDEICQIAAYTPKQSYSQYIMPYGDLNPGARRRHNVRVVTVGRYRMLKDTNTHKILKTKSEISALSDFLDWLEKEKGDGSVILIYHEPRRLSPTMLLEALTRYKLLDRFKSIVAGFADSYALAADKCKATVKSVSLRVLARVLLDADSLSVDSALERATAAYRIVEHLAQGEQQEVGAGGEGAAASRDMVETARVWARPVHTELDALATLKKLLERQNTFRPVFAPLLRSARPERKRVTQLRRLLADAGLLYDQLKDAWQEQKLVGEDHAYLH
;
A
#
# COMPACT_ATOMS: atom_id res chain seq x y z
N MET A 1 -11.18 -39.80 28.84
CA MET A 1 -11.15 -38.33 28.71
C MET A 1 -9.98 -37.97 27.81
N ALA A 2 -10.25 -37.73 26.53
CA ALA A 2 -9.23 -37.48 25.52
C ALA A 2 -9.02 -35.97 25.36
N MET A 3 -7.75 -35.54 25.40
CA MET A 3 -7.34 -34.18 25.07
C MET A 3 -7.54 -33.93 23.58
N VAL A 4 -8.23 -32.83 23.23
CA VAL A 4 -8.29 -32.32 21.87
C VAL A 4 -7.40 -31.08 21.82
N SER A 5 -6.28 -31.21 21.11
CA SER A 5 -5.39 -30.12 20.74
C SER A 5 -6.04 -29.27 19.66
N GLU A 6 -6.39 -28.02 19.96
CA GLU A 6 -6.79 -27.04 18.94
C GLU A 6 -5.55 -26.57 18.18
N ALA A 7 -5.42 -27.04 16.94
CA ALA A 7 -4.49 -26.50 15.96
C ALA A 7 -4.91 -25.07 15.58
N LYS A 8 -4.02 -24.11 15.80
CA LYS A 8 -4.12 -22.73 15.32
C LYS A 8 -4.17 -22.72 13.78
N ALA A 9 -5.36 -22.50 13.22
CA ALA A 9 -5.54 -22.18 11.81
C ALA A 9 -5.03 -20.76 11.52
N ASN A 10 -3.72 -20.63 11.34
CA ASN A 10 -3.06 -19.45 10.79
C ASN A 10 -2.94 -19.63 9.27
N GLY A 11 -3.80 -18.96 8.52
CA GLY A 11 -3.80 -19.02 7.07
C GLY A 11 -4.87 -18.12 6.49
N GLY A 12 -4.56 -16.83 6.36
CA GLY A 12 -5.32 -15.96 5.47
C GLY A 12 -4.99 -16.36 4.03
N GLU A 13 -5.59 -17.45 3.55
CA GLU A 13 -5.50 -17.88 2.17
C GLU A 13 -6.02 -16.76 1.26
N MET A 14 -5.09 -16.10 0.57
CA MET A 14 -5.37 -15.37 -0.65
C MET A 14 -5.60 -16.40 -1.74
N GLU A 15 -6.85 -16.75 -2.02
CA GLU A 15 -7.18 -17.46 -3.25
C GLU A 15 -6.86 -16.56 -4.46
N ALA A 16 -6.13 -17.15 -5.40
CA ALA A 16 -5.71 -16.56 -6.66
C ALA A 16 -6.92 -16.16 -7.51
N THR A 17 -7.16 -14.84 -7.61
CA THR A 17 -7.58 -14.29 -8.89
C THR A 17 -6.39 -14.44 -9.83
N ASN A 18 -6.57 -15.05 -11.01
CA ASN A 18 -5.51 -15.24 -12.02
C ASN A 18 -4.99 -13.92 -12.63
N GLU A 19 -5.30 -12.78 -11.99
CA GLU A 19 -4.85 -11.45 -12.34
C GLU A 19 -3.48 -11.19 -11.71
N LEU A 20 -2.52 -10.77 -12.53
CA LEU A 20 -1.22 -10.30 -12.06
C LEU A 20 -1.41 -9.15 -11.05
N PRO A 21 -0.65 -9.13 -9.94
CA PRO A 21 -0.69 -8.03 -9.00
C PRO A 21 -0.42 -6.68 -9.69
N PRO A 22 -1.09 -5.57 -9.30
CA PRO A 22 -0.84 -4.24 -9.86
C PRO A 22 0.63 -3.80 -9.89
N ALA A 23 1.43 -4.26 -8.93
CA ALA A 23 2.88 -4.04 -8.90
C ALA A 23 3.61 -4.60 -10.14
N LEU A 24 3.12 -5.73 -10.66
CA LEU A 24 3.70 -6.51 -11.75
C LEU A 24 3.00 -6.31 -13.10
N ALA A 25 1.90 -5.56 -13.13
CA ALA A 25 1.11 -5.33 -14.35
C ALA A 25 1.91 -4.56 -15.42
N GLU A 26 2.80 -3.67 -15.00
CA GLU A 26 3.63 -2.87 -15.89
C GLU A 26 5.00 -2.59 -15.25
N LYS A 27 6.07 -2.81 -16.04
CA LYS A 27 7.42 -2.45 -15.63
C LYS A 27 7.58 -0.92 -15.63
N PRO A 28 8.09 -0.32 -14.54
CA PRO A 28 8.36 1.12 -14.50
C PRO A 28 9.29 1.56 -15.64
N ALA A 29 9.02 2.73 -16.23
CA ALA A 29 9.93 3.38 -17.18
C ALA A 29 11.20 3.93 -16.50
N GLY A 30 11.17 4.09 -15.18
CA GLY A 30 12.23 4.71 -14.40
C GLY A 30 12.13 6.24 -14.38
N LEU A 31 12.98 6.86 -13.56
CA LEU A 31 13.18 8.31 -13.50
C LEU A 31 14.35 8.74 -14.39
N PRO A 32 14.43 9.98 -14.90
CA PRO A 32 15.60 10.44 -15.65
C PRO A 32 16.89 10.38 -14.80
N PRO A 33 18.09 10.41 -15.40
CA PRO A 33 19.33 10.54 -14.64
C PRO A 33 19.32 11.81 -13.78
N GLY A 34 19.80 11.72 -12.55
CA GLY A 34 19.77 12.83 -11.61
C GLY A 34 20.36 12.46 -10.25
N LYS A 35 20.47 13.46 -9.36
CA LYS A 35 20.86 13.24 -7.96
C LYS A 35 19.61 12.85 -7.17
N TYR A 36 19.63 11.67 -6.57
CA TYR A 36 18.50 11.17 -5.78
C TYR A 36 18.92 10.76 -4.37
N ALA A 37 18.10 11.15 -3.40
CA ALA A 37 18.12 10.60 -2.05
C ALA A 37 17.10 9.46 -1.96
N LEU A 38 17.50 8.33 -1.38
CA LEU A 38 16.62 7.17 -1.20
C LEU A 38 16.04 7.19 0.21
N VAL A 39 14.73 7.02 0.31
CA VAL A 39 14.02 6.99 1.59
C VAL A 39 13.08 5.78 1.59
N GLY A 40 13.26 4.86 2.52
CA GLY A 40 12.29 3.81 2.79
C GLY A 40 11.03 4.44 3.37
N TRP A 41 9.85 4.01 2.95
CA TRP A 41 8.59 4.64 3.31
C TRP A 41 7.43 3.64 3.34
N ASP A 42 6.56 3.80 4.34
CA ASP A 42 5.31 3.05 4.46
C ASP A 42 4.31 3.84 5.33
N MET A 43 3.05 3.40 5.33
CA MET A 43 1.99 3.94 6.17
C MET A 43 1.09 2.84 6.74
N ASP A 44 0.54 3.08 7.93
CA ASP A 44 -0.58 2.30 8.45
C ASP A 44 -1.89 3.01 8.13
N THR A 45 -2.94 2.24 7.85
CA THR A 45 -4.25 2.79 7.50
C THR A 45 -5.38 2.08 8.24
N THR A 46 -6.54 2.73 8.33
CA THR A 46 -7.73 2.14 8.96
C THR A 46 -8.33 0.99 8.14
N GLY A 47 -7.89 0.81 6.89
CA GLY A 47 -8.33 -0.27 6.02
C GLY A 47 -7.44 -0.53 4.80
N ARG A 48 -8.06 -0.69 3.62
CA ARG A 48 -7.41 -1.03 2.34
C ARG A 48 -8.16 -0.42 1.15
N ARG A 49 -8.81 0.71 1.34
CA ARG A 49 -9.56 1.46 0.33
C ARG A 49 -9.14 2.91 0.37
N LEU A 50 -9.31 3.61 -0.74
CA LEU A 50 -8.96 5.03 -0.86
C LEU A 50 -9.74 5.94 0.12
N ILE A 51 -10.92 5.52 0.57
CA ILE A 51 -11.73 6.24 1.58
C ILE A 51 -11.26 6.00 3.02
N ASP A 52 -10.40 5.01 3.24
CA ASP A 52 -9.85 4.72 4.56
C ASP A 52 -8.75 5.77 4.88
N GLU A 53 -8.36 5.87 6.14
CA GLU A 53 -7.56 6.99 6.65
C GLU A 53 -6.15 6.54 7.06
N ILE A 54 -5.17 7.44 6.95
CA ILE A 54 -3.81 7.19 7.43
C ILE A 54 -3.79 7.27 8.96
N CYS A 55 -3.25 6.25 9.63
CA CYS A 55 -3.08 6.24 11.09
C CYS A 55 -1.62 6.20 11.55
N GLN A 56 -0.67 5.94 10.65
CA GLN A 56 0.75 6.16 10.88
C GLN A 56 1.42 6.47 9.54
N ILE A 57 2.36 7.40 9.51
CA ILE A 57 3.26 7.61 8.38
C ILE A 57 4.70 7.52 8.87
N ALA A 58 5.53 6.78 8.14
CA ALA A 58 6.91 6.56 8.53
C ALA A 58 7.86 6.59 7.34
N ALA A 59 9.09 7.00 7.62
CA ALA A 59 10.18 7.00 6.67
C ALA A 59 11.51 6.65 7.34
N TYR A 60 12.43 6.08 6.56
CA TYR A 60 13.71 5.57 7.02
C TYR A 60 14.83 5.90 6.03
N THR A 61 15.94 6.36 6.58
CA THR A 61 17.27 6.32 5.96
C THR A 61 18.26 5.70 6.96
N PRO A 62 19.46 5.26 6.53
CA PRO A 62 20.48 4.75 7.45
C PRO A 62 20.92 5.77 8.51
N LYS A 63 20.74 7.07 8.24
CA LYS A 63 21.14 8.16 9.14
C LYS A 63 20.06 8.51 10.15
N GLN A 64 18.79 8.51 9.74
CA GLN A 64 17.69 8.92 10.58
C GLN A 64 16.35 8.32 10.14
N SER A 65 15.35 8.41 11.01
CA SER A 65 13.99 7.98 10.70
C SER A 65 12.97 9.03 11.11
N TYR A 66 11.80 8.96 10.47
CA TYR A 66 10.61 9.71 10.81
C TYR A 66 9.47 8.72 11.07
N SER A 67 8.69 8.94 12.13
CA SER A 67 7.53 8.10 12.43
C SER A 67 6.51 8.90 13.23
N GLN A 68 5.32 9.07 12.68
CA GLN A 68 4.26 9.85 13.31
C GLN A 68 2.93 9.11 13.20
N TYR A 69 2.32 8.81 14.35
CA TYR A 69 0.94 8.35 14.40
C TYR A 69 -0.03 9.51 14.16
N ILE A 70 -1.09 9.22 13.42
CA ILE A 70 -2.14 10.16 13.04
C ILE A 70 -3.45 9.66 13.65
N MET A 71 -4.21 10.54 14.30
CA MET A 71 -5.50 10.14 14.89
C MET A 71 -6.58 10.09 13.79
N PRO A 72 -7.15 8.91 13.47
CA PRO A 72 -8.23 8.82 12.49
C PRO A 72 -9.58 9.27 13.05
N TYR A 73 -10.44 9.78 12.18
CA TYR A 73 -11.85 10.07 12.47
C TYR A 73 -12.62 8.77 12.69
N GLY A 74 -12.42 7.75 11.87
CA GLY A 74 -13.00 6.41 12.05
C GLY A 74 -12.20 5.50 12.97
N ASP A 75 -12.74 4.31 13.24
CA ASP A 75 -11.99 3.24 13.91
C ASP A 75 -11.28 2.35 12.87
N LEU A 76 -10.16 1.75 13.29
CA LEU A 76 -9.49 0.73 12.47
C LEU A 76 -10.39 -0.50 12.32
N ASN A 77 -10.54 -0.98 11.09
CA ASN A 77 -11.29 -2.21 10.85
C ASN A 77 -10.56 -3.45 11.45
N PRO A 78 -11.24 -4.60 11.66
CA PRO A 78 -10.63 -5.77 12.29
C PRO A 78 -9.37 -6.31 11.58
N GLY A 79 -9.23 -6.06 10.27
CA GLY A 79 -8.04 -6.44 9.51
C GLY A 79 -6.86 -5.50 9.75
N ALA A 80 -7.12 -4.19 9.81
CA ALA A 80 -6.13 -3.17 10.12
C ALA A 80 -5.64 -3.30 11.57
N ARG A 81 -6.54 -3.51 12.54
CA ARG A 81 -6.15 -3.71 13.95
C ARG A 81 -5.17 -4.85 14.15
N ARG A 82 -5.41 -5.98 13.47
CA ARG A 82 -4.55 -7.16 13.55
C ARG A 82 -3.24 -7.00 12.77
N ARG A 83 -3.22 -6.21 11.70
CA ARG A 83 -2.01 -5.98 10.90
C ARG A 83 -1.05 -5.05 11.60
N HIS A 84 -1.57 -3.96 12.13
CA HIS A 84 -0.79 -2.84 12.67
C HIS A 84 -0.59 -2.95 14.18
N ASN A 85 -1.27 -3.91 14.84
CA ASN A 85 -1.33 -4.03 16.29
C ASN A 85 -1.78 -2.72 16.97
N VAL A 86 -2.60 -1.91 16.31
CA VAL A 86 -3.12 -0.63 16.84
C VAL A 86 -4.64 -0.67 16.87
N ARG A 87 -5.25 -0.04 17.87
CA ARG A 87 -6.70 0.17 17.95
C ARG A 87 -7.03 1.55 18.50
N VAL A 88 -8.20 2.04 18.14
CA VAL A 88 -8.79 3.20 18.83
C VAL A 88 -9.40 2.72 20.16
N VAL A 89 -9.21 3.51 21.21
CA VAL A 89 -9.90 3.37 22.49
C VAL A 89 -10.53 4.70 22.89
N THR A 90 -11.62 4.64 23.64
CA THR A 90 -12.29 5.82 24.19
C THR A 90 -12.06 5.86 25.70
N VAL A 91 -11.50 6.96 26.19
CA VAL A 91 -11.28 7.21 27.62
C VAL A 91 -12.07 8.47 27.99
N GLY A 92 -13.18 8.28 28.71
CA GLY A 92 -14.14 9.35 28.95
C GLY A 92 -14.75 9.85 27.63
N ARG A 93 -14.47 11.10 27.28
CA ARG A 93 -14.95 11.75 26.03
C ARG A 93 -13.90 11.76 24.90
N TYR A 94 -12.68 11.29 25.19
CA TYR A 94 -11.56 11.40 24.26
C TYR A 94 -11.27 10.06 23.58
N ARG A 95 -11.06 10.12 22.27
CA ARG A 95 -10.58 8.98 21.47
C ARG A 95 -9.06 9.08 21.33
N MET A 96 -8.38 7.94 21.44
CA MET A 96 -6.93 7.86 21.33
C MET A 96 -6.50 6.53 20.70
N LEU A 97 -5.34 6.52 20.04
CA LEU A 97 -4.72 5.28 19.57
C LEU A 97 -4.02 4.57 20.73
N LYS A 98 -4.14 3.26 20.75
CA LYS A 98 -3.51 2.36 21.72
C LYS A 98 -2.83 1.21 20.99
N ASP A 99 -1.60 0.95 21.36
CA ASP A 99 -0.85 -0.23 20.94
C ASP A 99 -1.45 -1.48 21.61
N THR A 100 -1.71 -2.51 20.82
CA THR A 100 -2.36 -3.75 21.26
C THR A 100 -1.39 -4.68 21.96
N ASN A 101 -0.10 -4.62 21.62
CA ASN A 101 0.94 -5.46 22.20
C ASN A 101 1.46 -4.87 23.52
N THR A 102 1.81 -3.58 23.51
CA THR A 102 2.40 -2.90 24.68
C THR A 102 1.34 -2.29 25.61
N HIS A 103 0.09 -2.20 25.14
CA HIS A 103 -1.01 -1.52 25.84
C HIS A 103 -0.75 -0.05 26.18
N LYS A 104 0.23 0.59 25.53
CA LYS A 104 0.53 2.01 25.71
C LYS A 104 -0.34 2.88 24.81
N ILE A 105 -0.68 4.06 25.32
CA ILE A 105 -1.35 5.10 24.52
C ILE A 105 -0.31 5.72 23.57
N LEU A 106 -0.68 5.83 22.30
CA LEU A 106 0.16 6.37 21.25
C LEU A 106 -0.11 7.87 21.10
N LYS A 107 0.96 8.67 21.14
CA LYS A 107 0.86 10.10 20.86
C LYS A 107 0.59 10.30 19.37
N THR A 108 -0.44 11.08 19.07
CA THR A 108 -0.91 11.32 17.70
C THR A 108 -0.87 12.80 17.35
N LYS A 109 -0.81 13.10 16.06
CA LYS A 109 -1.07 14.43 15.49
C LYS A 109 -2.30 14.38 14.59
N SER A 110 -2.77 15.55 14.16
CA SER A 110 -3.72 15.64 13.05
C SER A 110 -3.04 15.22 11.74
N GLU A 111 -3.84 14.79 10.76
CA GLU A 111 -3.33 14.37 9.44
C GLU A 111 -2.52 15.49 8.77
N ILE A 112 -3.04 16.73 8.76
CA ILE A 112 -2.35 17.89 8.19
C ILE A 112 -1.02 18.20 8.89
N SER A 113 -0.96 18.16 10.22
CA SER A 113 0.28 18.46 10.95
C SER A 113 1.34 17.39 10.71
N ALA A 114 0.95 16.11 10.71
CA ALA A 114 1.87 15.01 10.43
C ALA A 114 2.39 15.07 8.98
N LEU A 115 1.54 15.37 8.00
CA LEU A 115 1.97 15.51 6.61
C LEU A 115 2.92 16.70 6.42
N SER A 116 2.65 17.85 7.04
CA SER A 116 3.56 18.99 7.01
C SER A 116 4.93 18.65 7.61
N ASP A 117 4.96 18.04 8.81
CA ASP A 117 6.21 17.61 9.44
C ASP A 117 6.97 16.58 8.60
N PHE A 118 6.24 15.69 7.92
CA PHE A 118 6.82 14.71 7.01
C PHE A 118 7.48 15.38 5.80
N LEU A 119 6.85 16.39 5.20
CA LEU A 119 7.45 17.16 4.10
C LEU A 119 8.67 17.96 4.57
N ASP A 120 8.62 18.57 5.76
CA ASP A 120 9.77 19.26 6.36
C ASP A 120 10.95 18.30 6.58
N TRP A 121 10.66 17.05 6.96
CA TRP A 121 11.68 16.02 7.10
C TRP A 121 12.26 15.59 5.74
N LEU A 122 11.41 15.39 4.73
CA LEU A 122 11.85 15.03 3.37
C LEU A 122 12.67 16.14 2.70
N GLU A 123 12.36 17.42 2.94
CA GLU A 123 13.16 18.54 2.44
C GLU A 123 14.59 18.51 2.97
N LYS A 124 14.78 18.10 4.22
CA LYS A 124 16.11 17.93 4.81
C LYS A 124 16.85 16.75 4.19
N GLU A 125 16.15 15.63 3.95
CA GLU A 125 16.76 14.45 3.34
C GLU A 125 17.07 14.61 1.84
N LYS A 126 16.31 15.44 1.13
CA LYS A 126 16.49 15.70 -0.30
C LYS A 126 17.89 16.21 -0.65
N GLY A 127 18.47 17.05 0.22
CA GLY A 127 19.68 17.81 -0.10
C GLY A 127 19.55 18.59 -1.41
N ASP A 128 20.55 18.49 -2.29
CA ASP A 128 20.57 19.14 -3.61
C ASP A 128 19.78 18.38 -4.69
N GLY A 129 19.27 17.18 -4.37
CA GLY A 129 18.70 16.24 -5.33
C GLY A 129 17.17 16.24 -5.35
N SER A 130 16.56 15.08 -5.57
CA SER A 130 15.14 14.81 -5.32
C SER A 130 15.01 13.49 -4.55
N VAL A 131 13.91 13.26 -3.86
CA VAL A 131 13.70 12.02 -3.11
C VAL A 131 13.04 10.95 -3.98
N ILE A 132 13.47 9.70 -3.83
CA ILE A 132 12.74 8.50 -4.27
C ILE A 132 12.21 7.79 -3.02
N LEU A 133 10.89 7.65 -2.92
CA LEU A 133 10.25 6.91 -1.84
C LEU A 133 10.17 5.42 -2.19
N ILE A 134 10.87 4.59 -1.42
CA ILE A 134 10.90 3.13 -1.59
C ILE A 134 9.82 2.51 -0.72
N TYR A 135 8.94 1.72 -1.31
CA TYR A 135 7.87 1.01 -0.62
C TYR A 135 7.80 -0.44 -1.08
N HIS A 136 6.95 -1.25 -0.44
CA HIS A 136 6.84 -2.67 -0.77
C HIS A 136 5.40 -3.16 -0.67
N GLU A 137 4.67 -3.19 -1.79
CA GLU A 137 3.32 -3.76 -1.80
C GLU A 137 2.90 -4.30 -3.18
N PRO A 138 2.15 -5.41 -3.21
CA PRO A 138 1.65 -5.95 -4.48
C PRO A 138 0.53 -5.10 -5.11
N ARG A 139 -0.21 -4.30 -4.32
CA ARG A 139 -1.46 -3.64 -4.74
C ARG A 139 -1.31 -2.16 -5.09
N ARG A 140 -0.16 -1.54 -4.85
CA ARG A 140 0.13 -0.12 -5.14
C ARG A 140 -0.93 0.86 -4.60
N LEU A 141 -1.43 0.62 -3.39
CA LEU A 141 -2.45 1.49 -2.79
C LEU A 141 -1.83 2.65 -2.00
N SER A 142 -0.71 2.42 -1.32
CA SER A 142 -0.10 3.40 -0.41
C SER A 142 0.29 4.71 -1.12
N PRO A 143 0.97 4.72 -2.29
CA PRO A 143 1.24 5.97 -3.01
C PRO A 143 -0.02 6.76 -3.33
N THR A 144 -1.07 6.08 -3.81
CA THR A 144 -2.35 6.75 -4.15
C THR A 144 -3.03 7.35 -2.92
N MET A 145 -2.97 6.67 -1.77
CA MET A 145 -3.51 7.20 -0.50
C MET A 145 -2.73 8.42 0.00
N LEU A 146 -1.39 8.41 -0.11
CA LEU A 146 -0.57 9.57 0.26
C LEU A 146 -0.92 10.78 -0.62
N LEU A 147 -0.96 10.57 -1.94
CA LEU A 147 -1.25 11.64 -2.90
C LEU A 147 -2.66 12.21 -2.71
N GLU A 148 -3.64 11.38 -2.36
CA GLU A 148 -4.99 11.84 -2.02
C GLU A 148 -4.99 12.71 -0.76
N ALA A 149 -4.29 12.29 0.30
CA ALA A 149 -4.19 13.04 1.54
C ALA A 149 -3.47 14.39 1.32
N LEU A 150 -2.38 14.42 0.56
CA LEU A 150 -1.65 15.65 0.20
C LEU A 150 -2.51 16.59 -0.64
N THR A 151 -3.31 16.06 -1.57
CA THR A 151 -4.24 16.85 -2.40
C THR A 151 -5.29 17.53 -1.53
N ARG A 152 -5.88 16.81 -0.56
CA ARG A 152 -6.89 17.32 0.36
C ARG A 152 -6.41 18.56 1.13
N TYR A 153 -5.13 18.61 1.50
CA TYR A 153 -4.53 19.70 2.27
C TYR A 153 -3.74 20.71 1.42
N LYS A 154 -3.83 20.65 0.08
CA LYS A 154 -3.08 21.53 -0.83
C LYS A 154 -1.56 21.47 -0.65
N LEU A 155 -1.03 20.31 -0.26
CA LEU A 155 0.40 20.05 -0.06
C LEU A 155 1.06 19.37 -1.26
N LEU A 156 0.29 19.04 -2.30
CA LEU A 156 0.76 18.25 -3.44
C LEU A 156 1.89 18.94 -4.23
N ASP A 157 1.79 20.24 -4.48
CA ASP A 157 2.81 20.95 -5.26
C ASP A 157 4.15 21.02 -4.51
N ARG A 158 4.08 21.26 -3.19
CA ARG A 158 5.25 21.15 -2.31
C ARG A 158 5.86 19.75 -2.39
N PHE A 159 5.04 18.70 -2.27
CA PHE A 159 5.51 17.32 -2.37
C PHE A 159 6.18 17.02 -3.72
N LYS A 160 5.60 17.44 -4.85
CA LYS A 160 6.18 17.26 -6.20
C LYS A 160 7.53 17.96 -6.36
N SER A 161 7.75 19.05 -5.65
CA SER A 161 9.05 19.74 -5.66
C SER A 161 10.13 18.98 -4.88
N ILE A 162 9.75 18.05 -4.01
CA ILE A 162 10.66 17.30 -3.13
C ILE A 162 10.90 15.89 -3.65
N VAL A 163 9.83 15.19 -4.00
CA VAL A 163 9.82 13.77 -4.36
C VAL A 163 9.67 13.62 -5.87
N ALA A 164 10.62 12.91 -6.50
CA ALA A 164 10.58 12.65 -7.93
C ALA A 164 9.68 11.46 -8.29
N GLY A 165 9.61 10.46 -7.41
CA GLY A 165 8.82 9.26 -7.67
C GLY A 165 8.83 8.24 -6.54
N PHE A 166 8.13 7.14 -6.79
CA PHE A 166 7.97 6.00 -5.89
C PHE A 166 8.60 4.76 -6.50
N ALA A 167 9.49 4.08 -5.78
CA ALA A 167 10.09 2.81 -6.20
C ALA A 167 9.44 1.65 -5.44
N ASP A 168 8.78 0.76 -6.19
CA ASP A 168 8.14 -0.42 -5.62
C ASP A 168 9.14 -1.58 -5.57
N SER A 169 9.66 -1.84 -4.37
CA SER A 169 10.60 -2.93 -4.12
C SER A 169 9.96 -4.32 -4.29
N TYR A 170 8.62 -4.43 -4.29
CA TYR A 170 7.95 -5.69 -4.61
C TYR A 170 8.18 -6.09 -6.07
N ALA A 171 8.01 -5.15 -7.00
CA ALA A 171 8.23 -5.39 -8.43
C ALA A 171 9.70 -5.71 -8.75
N LEU A 172 10.62 -4.97 -8.13
CA LEU A 172 12.06 -5.25 -8.21
C LEU A 172 12.39 -6.66 -7.72
N ALA A 173 11.90 -7.04 -6.54
CA ALA A 173 12.18 -8.34 -5.96
C ALA A 173 11.53 -9.49 -6.77
N ALA A 174 10.33 -9.28 -7.31
CA ALA A 174 9.68 -10.25 -8.19
C ALA A 174 10.48 -10.54 -9.45
N ASP A 175 11.15 -9.53 -10.01
CA ASP A 175 12.01 -9.68 -11.18
C ASP A 175 13.34 -10.36 -10.82
N LYS A 176 14.03 -9.86 -9.78
CA LYS A 176 15.36 -10.38 -9.39
C LYS A 176 15.32 -11.74 -8.69
N CYS A 177 14.27 -12.05 -7.94
CA CYS A 177 14.18 -13.28 -7.14
C CYS A 177 13.23 -14.33 -7.75
N LYS A 178 12.86 -14.20 -9.03
CA LYS A 178 11.88 -15.06 -9.70
C LYS A 178 12.20 -16.56 -9.62
N ALA A 179 13.48 -16.90 -9.64
CA ALA A 179 13.97 -18.29 -9.59
C ALA A 179 14.21 -18.81 -8.17
N THR A 180 14.37 -17.93 -7.18
CA THR A 180 14.87 -18.27 -5.85
C THR A 180 13.80 -18.30 -4.77
N VAL A 181 12.72 -17.52 -4.90
CA VAL A 181 11.72 -17.38 -3.83
C VAL A 181 10.29 -17.57 -4.35
N LYS A 182 9.51 -18.43 -3.68
CA LYS A 182 8.09 -18.70 -4.03
C LYS A 182 7.15 -17.52 -3.77
N SER A 183 7.51 -16.64 -2.84
CA SER A 183 6.71 -15.47 -2.44
C SER A 183 7.61 -14.29 -2.12
N VAL A 184 7.41 -13.19 -2.82
CA VAL A 184 8.14 -11.93 -2.62
C VAL A 184 7.41 -11.00 -1.65
N SER A 185 6.69 -11.54 -0.67
CA SER A 185 6.09 -10.70 0.38
C SER A 185 7.18 -10.09 1.27
N LEU A 186 6.94 -8.89 1.78
CA LEU A 186 7.90 -8.17 2.64
C LEU A 186 8.43 -9.03 3.80
N ARG A 187 7.55 -9.78 4.47
CA ARG A 187 7.92 -10.66 5.59
C ARG A 187 8.83 -11.81 5.17
N VAL A 188 8.58 -12.40 3.99
CA VAL A 188 9.40 -13.50 3.47
C VAL A 188 10.77 -12.96 3.07
N LEU A 189 10.81 -11.86 2.33
CA LEU A 189 12.07 -11.27 1.88
C LEU A 189 12.90 -10.71 3.03
N ALA A 190 12.27 -10.09 4.04
CA ALA A 190 12.99 -9.63 5.23
C ALA A 190 13.67 -10.80 5.96
N ARG A 191 13.01 -11.97 6.05
CA ARG A 191 13.63 -13.16 6.65
C ARG A 191 14.73 -13.75 5.77
N VAL A 192 14.46 -13.91 4.48
CA VAL A 192 15.37 -14.61 3.55
C VAL A 192 16.60 -13.79 3.19
N LEU A 193 16.45 -12.48 2.97
CA LEU A 193 17.53 -11.62 2.47
C LEU A 193 18.27 -10.88 3.58
N LEU A 194 17.64 -10.63 4.73
CA LEU A 194 18.24 -9.81 5.79
C LEU A 194 18.66 -10.62 7.02
N ASP A 195 18.56 -11.95 6.95
CA ASP A 195 18.85 -12.92 8.04
C ASP A 195 18.26 -12.50 9.40
N ALA A 196 17.07 -11.91 9.33
CA ALA A 196 16.45 -11.26 10.45
C ALA A 196 15.19 -12.00 10.87
N ASP A 197 15.39 -13.11 11.58
CA ASP A 197 14.31 -13.79 12.30
C ASP A 197 13.60 -12.86 13.31
N SER A 198 14.23 -11.74 13.66
CA SER A 198 13.75 -10.71 14.59
C SER A 198 13.17 -9.45 13.94
N LEU A 199 13.25 -9.26 12.60
CA LEU A 199 12.68 -8.08 11.95
C LEU A 199 11.14 -8.20 11.92
N SER A 200 10.51 -7.57 12.92
CA SER A 200 9.09 -7.28 12.88
C SER A 200 8.78 -6.41 11.67
N VAL A 201 7.61 -6.61 11.06
CA VAL A 201 7.08 -5.82 9.92
C VAL A 201 5.67 -5.32 10.26
N ASP A 202 5.42 -5.11 11.55
CA ASP A 202 4.10 -4.86 12.09
C ASP A 202 3.79 -3.35 12.14
N SER A 203 4.81 -2.50 12.31
CA SER A 203 4.67 -1.04 12.23
C SER A 203 5.07 -0.46 10.87
N ALA A 204 4.57 0.74 10.54
CA ALA A 204 4.95 1.42 9.30
C ALA A 204 6.48 1.66 9.22
N LEU A 205 7.13 2.01 10.33
CA LEU A 205 8.57 2.29 10.35
C LEU A 205 9.41 1.04 10.08
N GLU A 206 9.01 -0.08 10.66
CA GLU A 206 9.65 -1.37 10.42
C GLU A 206 9.55 -1.78 8.96
N ARG A 207 8.37 -1.60 8.35
CA ARG A 207 8.19 -1.91 6.93
C ARG A 207 8.96 -0.97 6.01
N ALA A 208 9.01 0.33 6.33
CA ALA A 208 9.84 1.31 5.63
C ALA A 208 11.32 0.92 5.66
N THR A 209 11.82 0.52 6.84
CA THR A 209 13.19 0.03 7.03
C THR A 209 13.45 -1.23 6.21
N ALA A 210 12.55 -2.22 6.26
CA ALA A 210 12.69 -3.47 5.52
C ALA A 210 12.68 -3.23 4.01
N ALA A 211 11.79 -2.37 3.49
CA ALA A 211 11.73 -2.03 2.07
C ALA A 211 13.04 -1.39 1.58
N TYR A 212 13.62 -0.47 2.36
CA TYR A 212 14.92 0.13 2.05
C TYR A 212 16.03 -0.93 1.99
N ARG A 213 16.16 -1.75 3.04
CA ARG A 213 17.22 -2.77 3.16
C ARG A 213 17.11 -3.86 2.10
N ILE A 214 15.90 -4.21 1.67
CA ILE A 214 15.71 -5.14 0.54
C ILE A 214 16.28 -4.54 -0.74
N VAL A 215 16.02 -3.27 -1.04
CA VAL A 215 16.60 -2.63 -2.24
C VAL A 215 18.12 -2.54 -2.14
N GLU A 216 18.64 -2.22 -0.95
CA GLU A 216 20.08 -2.17 -0.68
C GLU A 216 20.74 -3.53 -0.96
N HIS A 217 20.21 -4.61 -0.41
CA HIS A 217 20.71 -5.96 -0.63
C HIS A 217 20.58 -6.39 -2.10
N LEU A 218 19.42 -6.15 -2.72
CA LEU A 218 19.19 -6.49 -4.12
C LEU A 218 20.04 -5.67 -5.10
N ALA A 219 20.57 -4.52 -4.70
CA ALA A 219 21.46 -3.71 -5.51
C ALA A 219 22.91 -4.20 -5.50
N GLN A 220 23.33 -4.92 -4.47
CA GLN A 220 24.70 -5.45 -4.33
C GLN A 220 24.99 -6.67 -5.22
N GLY A 221 23.95 -7.29 -5.82
CA GLY A 221 24.09 -8.49 -6.64
C GLY A 221 24.34 -9.76 -5.82
N GLU A 222 24.53 -10.92 -6.46
CA GLU A 222 24.82 -12.21 -5.78
C GLU A 222 26.22 -12.29 -5.14
N GLN A 223 26.99 -11.19 -5.14
CA GLN A 223 28.36 -11.14 -4.65
C GLN A 223 28.48 -10.51 -3.27
N GLN A 224 27.86 -11.10 -2.24
CA GLN A 224 28.45 -11.13 -0.91
C GLN A 224 27.75 -12.14 0.01
N GLU A 225 28.58 -13.00 0.65
CA GLU A 225 28.16 -13.80 1.79
C GLU A 225 27.63 -12.90 2.90
N VAL A 226 26.62 -13.43 3.59
CA VAL A 226 25.91 -12.81 4.71
C VAL A 226 26.90 -12.44 5.82
N GLY A 227 27.36 -11.19 5.84
CA GLY A 227 28.27 -10.73 6.89
C GLY A 227 28.81 -9.33 6.65
N ALA A 228 28.52 -8.43 7.60
CA ALA A 228 29.02 -7.06 7.71
C ALA A 228 28.36 -6.01 6.78
N GLY A 229 27.09 -5.71 7.06
CA GLY A 229 26.51 -4.43 6.66
C GLY A 229 27.22 -3.27 7.36
N GLY A 230 27.94 -2.46 6.59
CA GLY A 230 28.55 -1.23 7.08
C GLY A 230 27.46 -0.24 7.51
N GLU A 231 27.33 -0.01 8.81
CA GLU A 231 26.43 0.99 9.38
C GLU A 231 26.87 2.41 8.96
N GLY A 232 25.99 3.15 8.28
CA GLY A 232 26.10 4.61 8.13
C GLY A 232 26.59 5.16 6.79
N ALA A 233 26.85 4.33 5.77
CA ALA A 233 27.23 4.82 4.45
C ALA A 233 26.02 5.40 3.67
N ALA A 234 26.25 6.44 2.86
CA ALA A 234 25.24 6.91 1.90
C ALA A 234 24.89 5.79 0.91
N ALA A 235 23.66 5.79 0.40
CA ALA A 235 23.22 4.79 -0.58
C ALA A 235 24.25 4.65 -1.71
N SER A 236 24.65 3.41 -2.01
CA SER A 236 25.62 3.15 -3.06
C SER A 236 25.08 3.65 -4.40
N ARG A 237 25.98 3.99 -5.33
CA ARG A 237 25.59 4.42 -6.68
C ARG A 237 24.70 3.38 -7.36
N ASP A 238 24.98 2.10 -7.15
CA ASP A 238 24.22 0.98 -7.71
C ASP A 238 22.83 0.84 -7.09
N MET A 239 22.69 1.14 -5.78
CA MET A 239 21.39 1.19 -5.12
C MET A 239 20.52 2.33 -5.65
N VAL A 240 21.11 3.52 -5.82
CA VAL A 240 20.41 4.68 -6.39
C VAL A 240 19.96 4.38 -7.81
N GLU A 241 20.84 3.81 -8.63
CA GLU A 241 20.53 3.45 -10.00
C GLU A 241 19.45 2.36 -10.09
N THR A 242 19.54 1.34 -9.23
CA THR A 242 18.51 0.29 -9.13
C THR A 242 17.16 0.89 -8.76
N ALA A 243 17.09 1.73 -7.72
CA ALA A 243 15.85 2.39 -7.33
C ALA A 243 15.31 3.32 -8.43
N ARG A 244 16.18 4.06 -9.12
CA ARG A 244 15.83 4.97 -10.22
C ARG A 244 15.14 4.25 -11.37
N VAL A 245 15.67 3.10 -11.80
CA VAL A 245 15.12 2.31 -12.92
C VAL A 245 13.75 1.71 -12.56
N TRP A 246 13.53 1.40 -11.28
CA TRP A 246 12.27 0.83 -10.78
C TRP A 246 11.31 1.87 -10.19
N ALA A 247 11.67 3.15 -10.25
CA ALA A 247 10.83 4.22 -9.78
C ALA A 247 9.79 4.62 -10.82
N ARG A 248 8.57 4.90 -10.35
CA ARG A 248 7.50 5.53 -11.11
C ARG A 248 7.44 7.01 -10.74
N PRO A 249 7.44 7.93 -11.71
CA PRO A 249 7.25 9.35 -11.45
C PRO A 249 5.97 9.65 -10.66
N VAL A 250 5.97 10.73 -9.87
CA VAL A 250 4.78 11.15 -9.11
C VAL A 250 3.54 11.34 -10.00
N HIS A 251 3.70 11.85 -11.23
CA HIS A 251 2.58 12.04 -12.15
C HIS A 251 1.92 10.72 -12.56
N THR A 252 2.69 9.64 -12.76
CA THR A 252 2.14 8.33 -13.09
C THR A 252 1.25 7.78 -11.97
N GLU A 253 1.63 8.01 -10.71
CA GLU A 253 0.79 7.62 -9.55
C GLU A 253 -0.43 8.53 -9.38
N LEU A 254 -0.37 9.80 -9.83
CA LEU A 254 -1.52 10.68 -9.89
C LEU A 254 -2.53 10.25 -10.96
N ASP A 255 -2.06 9.80 -12.12
CA ASP A 255 -2.92 9.25 -13.18
C ASP A 255 -3.61 7.96 -12.71
N ALA A 256 -2.89 7.11 -11.97
CA ALA A 256 -3.45 5.93 -11.32
C ALA A 256 -4.52 6.31 -10.27
N LEU A 257 -4.27 7.33 -9.45
CA LEU A 257 -5.24 7.86 -8.49
C LEU A 257 -6.50 8.41 -9.19
N ALA A 258 -6.34 9.17 -10.28
CA ALA A 258 -7.45 9.71 -11.06
C ALA A 258 -8.31 8.58 -11.67
N THR A 259 -7.66 7.55 -12.19
CA THR A 259 -8.33 6.34 -12.72
C THR A 259 -9.10 5.62 -11.62
N LEU A 260 -8.48 5.43 -10.45
CA LEU A 260 -9.12 4.79 -9.29
C LEU A 260 -10.33 5.58 -8.81
N LYS A 261 -10.26 6.91 -8.76
CA LYS A 261 -11.39 7.78 -8.41
C LYS A 261 -12.56 7.62 -9.37
N LYS A 262 -12.30 7.71 -10.68
CA LYS A 262 -13.31 7.52 -11.72
C LYS A 262 -14.00 6.15 -11.61
N LEU A 263 -13.21 5.10 -11.35
CA LEU A 263 -13.71 3.75 -11.13
C LEU A 263 -14.60 3.67 -9.87
N LEU A 264 -14.22 4.32 -8.77
CA LEU A 264 -15.04 4.37 -7.55
C LEU A 264 -16.35 5.15 -7.75
N GLU A 265 -16.32 6.25 -8.49
CA GLU A 265 -17.51 7.02 -8.87
C GLU A 265 -18.48 6.17 -9.69
N ARG A 266 -17.98 5.46 -10.71
CA ARG A 266 -18.78 4.52 -11.50
C ARG A 266 -19.39 3.42 -10.64
N GLN A 267 -18.59 2.79 -9.78
CA GLN A 267 -19.09 1.79 -8.84
C GLN A 267 -20.21 2.38 -7.97
N ASN A 268 -20.10 3.63 -7.52
CA ASN A 268 -21.09 4.29 -6.67
C ASN A 268 -22.44 4.51 -7.37
N THR A 269 -22.49 4.58 -8.70
CA THR A 269 -23.76 4.63 -9.43
C THR A 269 -24.62 3.39 -9.20
N PHE A 270 -24.01 2.21 -9.04
CA PHE A 270 -24.72 0.96 -8.80
C PHE A 270 -25.18 0.74 -7.34
N ARG A 271 -25.07 1.76 -6.48
CA ARG A 271 -25.51 1.69 -5.08
C ARG A 271 -26.98 1.27 -4.92
N PRO A 272 -27.95 1.71 -5.75
CA PRO A 272 -29.35 1.29 -5.63
C PRO A 272 -29.55 -0.22 -5.68
N VAL A 273 -28.73 -0.93 -6.47
CA VAL A 273 -28.82 -2.40 -6.65
C VAL A 273 -27.96 -3.14 -5.63
N PHE A 274 -26.70 -2.72 -5.47
CA PHE A 274 -25.74 -3.49 -4.68
C PHE A 274 -25.72 -3.13 -3.19
N ALA A 275 -26.24 -1.98 -2.75
CA ALA A 275 -26.16 -1.61 -1.34
C ALA A 275 -26.83 -2.61 -0.38
N PRO A 276 -28.02 -3.19 -0.68
CA PRO A 276 -28.61 -4.24 0.13
C PRO A 276 -27.73 -5.51 0.15
N LEU A 277 -27.23 -5.92 -1.02
CA LEU A 277 -26.43 -7.14 -1.21
C LEU A 277 -25.04 -7.06 -0.58
N LEU A 278 -24.49 -5.85 -0.42
CA LEU A 278 -23.24 -5.61 0.30
C LEU A 278 -23.37 -5.85 1.81
N ARG A 279 -24.58 -5.98 2.36
CA ARG A 279 -24.82 -6.33 3.76
C ARG A 279 -24.95 -7.85 3.99
N SER A 280 -25.01 -8.63 2.90
CA SER A 280 -25.12 -10.09 2.96
C SER A 280 -23.86 -10.76 3.52
N ALA A 281 -23.94 -12.09 3.67
CA ALA A 281 -22.84 -12.94 4.14
C ALA A 281 -21.58 -12.76 3.28
N ARG A 282 -20.40 -13.06 3.85
CA ARG A 282 -19.09 -12.81 3.23
C ARG A 282 -18.95 -13.37 1.80
N PRO A 283 -19.40 -14.59 1.47
CA PRO A 283 -19.28 -15.13 0.11
C PRO A 283 -20.07 -14.32 -0.92
N GLU A 284 -21.31 -13.97 -0.59
CA GLU A 284 -22.19 -13.19 -1.44
C GLU A 284 -21.66 -11.77 -1.63
N ARG A 285 -21.24 -11.13 -0.54
CA ARG A 285 -20.59 -9.81 -0.58
C ARG A 285 -19.34 -9.81 -1.46
N LYS A 286 -18.54 -10.89 -1.47
CA LYS A 286 -17.36 -11.04 -2.35
C LYS A 286 -17.79 -11.05 -3.82
N ARG A 287 -18.78 -11.88 -4.18
CA ARG A 287 -19.33 -11.96 -5.55
C ARG A 287 -19.89 -10.61 -6.02
N VAL A 288 -20.70 -9.97 -5.18
CA VAL A 288 -21.31 -8.65 -5.45
C VAL A 288 -20.25 -7.58 -5.68
N THR A 289 -19.19 -7.56 -4.85
CA THR A 289 -18.09 -6.60 -5.01
C THR A 289 -17.35 -6.82 -6.32
N GLN A 290 -17.15 -8.08 -6.71
CA GLN A 290 -16.50 -8.43 -7.98
C GLN A 290 -17.36 -8.02 -9.18
N LEU A 291 -18.66 -8.33 -9.16
CA LEU A 291 -19.58 -7.95 -10.24
C LEU A 291 -19.66 -6.42 -10.39
N ARG A 292 -19.78 -5.69 -9.28
CA ARG A 292 -19.78 -4.22 -9.28
C ARG A 292 -18.50 -3.64 -9.88
N ARG A 293 -17.35 -4.29 -9.63
CA ARG A 293 -16.07 -3.91 -10.22
C ARG A 293 -16.04 -4.17 -11.73
N LEU A 294 -16.45 -5.37 -12.17
CA LEU A 294 -16.51 -5.73 -13.60
C LEU A 294 -17.35 -4.75 -14.42
N LEU A 295 -18.53 -4.37 -13.90
CA LEU A 295 -19.39 -3.38 -14.55
C LEU A 295 -18.71 -2.01 -14.67
N ALA A 296 -18.04 -1.56 -13.61
CA ALA A 296 -17.34 -0.27 -13.61
C ALA A 296 -16.10 -0.26 -14.52
N ASP A 297 -15.38 -1.38 -14.61
CA ASP A 297 -14.24 -1.59 -15.49
C ASP A 297 -14.68 -1.60 -16.96
N ALA A 298 -15.84 -2.19 -17.27
CA ALA A 298 -16.49 -2.12 -18.59
C ALA A 298 -17.02 -0.71 -18.94
N GLY A 299 -16.92 0.26 -18.02
CA GLY A 299 -17.37 1.63 -18.24
C GLY A 299 -18.88 1.84 -18.16
N LEU A 300 -19.62 0.85 -17.64
CA LEU A 300 -21.07 0.89 -17.52
C LEU A 300 -21.48 1.73 -16.30
N LEU A 301 -22.55 2.51 -16.47
CA LEU A 301 -23.24 3.23 -15.39
C LEU A 301 -24.58 2.58 -15.08
N TYR A 302 -25.06 2.77 -13.85
CA TYR A 302 -26.37 2.25 -13.46
C TYR A 302 -27.50 2.76 -14.37
N ASP A 303 -27.54 4.06 -14.65
CA ASP A 303 -28.60 4.66 -15.46
C ASP A 303 -28.58 4.10 -16.90
N GLN A 304 -27.39 3.86 -17.48
CA GLN A 304 -27.27 3.24 -18.80
C GLN A 304 -27.85 1.82 -18.84
N LEU A 305 -27.60 1.00 -17.81
CA LEU A 305 -28.18 -0.34 -17.73
C LEU A 305 -29.69 -0.30 -17.46
N LYS A 306 -30.14 0.65 -16.63
CA LYS A 306 -31.55 0.86 -16.34
C LYS A 306 -32.31 1.25 -17.60
N ASP A 307 -31.78 2.19 -18.38
CA ASP A 307 -32.38 2.65 -19.63
C ASP A 307 -32.41 1.51 -20.66
N ALA A 308 -31.30 0.77 -20.84
CA ALA A 308 -31.26 -0.38 -21.74
C ALA A 308 -32.25 -1.49 -21.36
N TRP A 309 -32.48 -1.70 -20.05
CA TRP A 309 -33.49 -2.63 -19.55
C TRP A 309 -34.91 -2.15 -19.83
N GLN A 310 -35.19 -0.87 -19.59
CA GLN A 310 -36.50 -0.25 -19.83
C GLN A 310 -36.87 -0.20 -21.32
N GLU A 311 -35.88 -0.04 -22.21
CA GLU A 311 -36.04 -0.06 -23.66
C GLU A 311 -36.15 -1.47 -24.26
N GLN A 312 -36.23 -2.53 -23.44
CA GLN A 312 -36.24 -3.95 -23.86
C GLN A 312 -35.04 -4.37 -24.76
N LYS A 313 -33.97 -3.57 -24.81
CA LYS A 313 -32.76 -3.89 -25.60
C LYS A 313 -31.93 -5.04 -25.01
N LEU A 314 -32.23 -5.46 -23.78
CA LEU A 314 -31.56 -6.57 -23.09
C LEU A 314 -32.34 -7.91 -23.15
N VAL A 315 -33.44 -8.00 -23.90
CA VAL A 315 -34.22 -9.26 -24.05
C VAL A 315 -33.50 -10.30 -24.94
N GLY A 316 -32.27 -10.03 -25.40
CA GLY A 316 -31.60 -10.79 -26.47
C GLY A 316 -30.39 -11.66 -26.09
N GLU A 317 -29.95 -11.75 -24.83
CA GLU A 317 -28.72 -12.50 -24.48
C GLU A 317 -28.95 -13.83 -23.71
N ASP A 318 -30.20 -14.22 -23.42
CA ASP A 318 -30.53 -15.45 -22.68
C ASP A 318 -31.01 -16.64 -23.55
N HIS A 319 -30.94 -16.56 -24.89
CA HIS A 319 -31.43 -17.62 -25.79
C HIS A 319 -30.39 -18.33 -26.65
N ALA A 320 -29.10 -18.19 -26.37
CA ALA A 320 -28.09 -19.02 -26.99
C ALA A 320 -27.21 -19.61 -25.89
N TYR A 321 -27.55 -20.81 -25.40
CA TYR A 321 -26.67 -21.85 -24.82
C TYR A 321 -27.52 -22.80 -23.95
N LEU A 322 -28.50 -23.47 -24.56
CA LEU A 322 -29.06 -24.73 -24.06
C LEU A 322 -29.41 -25.61 -25.27
N HIS A 323 -28.38 -26.25 -25.82
CA HIS A 323 -28.45 -27.56 -26.48
C HIS A 323 -27.15 -28.30 -26.19
#